data_AF-A0A6I9N651-F1
#
_entry.id   AF-A0A6I9N651-F1
#
_cell.length_a   1.000
_cell.length_b   1.000
_cell.length_c   1.000
_cell.angle_alpha   90.00
_cell.angle_beta   90.00
_cell.angle_gamma   90.00
#
_symmetry.space_group_name_H-M   'P 1'
#
loop_
_entity.id
_entity.type
_entity.pdbx_description
1 polymer ?
#
loop_
_entity_poly.entity_id
_entity_poly.type
_entity_poly.pdbx_seq_one_letter_code
_entity_poly.pdbx_strand_id
1 'polypeptide(L)'
;MTALTDSDDEEEPSDAEQSDEEKPVDTLCVLLERIELLHQGTDSEKRESLQLLLENRDEFGQNSLFLWRLIRAYCDVHDVSSTLEEKKTHAEAGNLLNHVMHLIHQAYHSRL
;
A
#
# COMPACT_ATOMS: atom_id res chain seq x y z
N MET A 1 -57.70 28.59 -28.96
CA MET A 1 -58.18 27.91 -27.75
C MET A 1 -56.99 27.80 -26.82
N THR A 2 -57.08 28.44 -25.65
CA THR A 2 -56.04 28.50 -24.63
C THR A 2 -56.08 27.29 -23.71
N ALA A 3 -54.87 26.80 -23.43
CA ALA A 3 -54.35 25.99 -22.31
C ALA A 3 -55.32 25.40 -21.27
N LEU A 4 -55.14 24.09 -21.03
CA LEU A 4 -55.27 23.44 -19.72
C LEU A 4 -54.14 22.40 -19.60
N THR A 5 -53.02 22.78 -18.98
CA THR A 5 -52.10 21.83 -18.35
C THR A 5 -52.55 21.67 -16.92
N ASP A 6 -53.05 20.48 -16.61
CA ASP A 6 -53.52 20.11 -15.28
C ASP A 6 -52.32 19.94 -14.33
N SER A 7 -52.61 20.29 -13.09
CA SER A 7 -51.75 20.32 -11.92
C SER A 7 -51.44 18.90 -11.43
N ASP A 8 -50.22 18.62 -10.98
CA ASP A 8 -49.99 17.67 -9.88
C ASP A 8 -48.62 17.87 -9.23
N ASP A 9 -48.64 17.78 -7.90
CA ASP A 9 -47.56 17.61 -6.92
C ASP A 9 -46.58 18.76 -6.63
N GLU A 10 -46.94 19.52 -5.59
CA GLU A 10 -45.99 20.11 -4.65
C GLU A 10 -45.40 18.99 -3.77
N GLU A 11 -44.07 18.87 -3.69
CA GLU A 11 -43.34 18.71 -2.41
C GLU A 11 -41.92 19.29 -2.58
N GLU A 12 -41.68 20.41 -1.90
CA GLU A 12 -40.38 21.04 -1.66
C GLU A 12 -39.63 20.31 -0.51
N PRO A 13 -38.40 20.71 -0.18
CA PRO A 13 -37.15 20.02 -0.45
C PRO A 13 -36.65 19.20 0.76
N SER A 14 -36.23 17.94 0.57
CA SER A 14 -35.46 17.24 1.62
C SER A 14 -33.98 17.23 1.28
N ASP A 15 -33.33 18.23 1.85
CA ASP A 15 -31.95 18.24 2.30
C ASP A 15 -31.55 16.87 2.89
N ALA A 16 -31.01 16.00 2.04
CA ALA A 16 -30.21 14.89 2.51
C ALA A 16 -28.77 15.37 2.55
N GLU A 17 -28.46 16.25 3.51
CA GLU A 17 -27.16 16.23 4.15
C GLU A 17 -26.91 14.77 4.53
N GLN A 18 -26.05 14.08 3.78
CA GLN A 18 -25.44 12.84 4.24
C GLN A 18 -24.44 13.23 5.33
N SER A 19 -25.00 13.61 6.46
CA SER A 19 -24.31 13.80 7.72
C SER A 19 -24.11 12.41 8.31
N ASP A 20 -23.08 11.71 7.83
CA ASP A 20 -22.59 10.48 8.48
C ASP A 20 -21.07 10.31 8.29
N GLU A 21 -20.32 11.42 8.27
CA GLU A 21 -18.89 11.43 7.91
C GLU A 21 -18.03 12.17 8.94
N GLU A 22 -18.31 11.99 10.24
CA GLU A 22 -17.38 12.41 11.31
C GLU A 22 -16.80 11.24 12.11
N LYS A 23 -17.33 10.02 11.97
CA LYS A 23 -16.89 8.85 12.74
C LYS A 23 -15.76 7.98 12.12
N PRO A 24 -15.64 7.78 10.80
CA PRO A 24 -14.64 6.87 10.23
C PRO A 24 -13.24 7.48 10.08
N VAL A 25 -13.10 8.82 10.15
CA VAL A 25 -11.81 9.49 9.98
C VAL A 25 -10.95 9.29 11.23
N ASP A 26 -11.53 9.42 12.42
CA ASP A 26 -10.79 9.26 13.68
C ASP A 26 -10.28 7.83 13.87
N THR A 27 -11.09 6.81 13.52
CA THR A 27 -10.69 5.40 13.62
C THR A 27 -9.59 5.06 12.62
N LEU A 28 -9.69 5.58 11.39
CA LEU A 28 -8.64 5.44 10.39
C LEU A 28 -7.33 6.11 10.85
N CYS A 29 -7.39 7.35 11.36
CA CYS A 29 -6.20 8.06 11.85
C CYS A 29 -5.47 7.27 12.93
N VAL A 30 -6.19 6.75 13.93
CA VAL A 30 -5.60 5.92 15.00
C VAL A 30 -4.98 4.64 14.45
N LEU A 31 -5.65 3.98 13.50
CA LEU A 31 -5.10 2.80 12.82
C LEU A 31 -3.80 3.15 12.08
N LEU A 32 -3.78 4.24 11.33
CA LEU A 32 -2.60 4.67 10.58
C LEU A 32 -1.44 5.06 11.49
N GLU A 33 -1.69 5.74 12.61
CA GLU A 33 -0.65 6.04 13.61
C GLU A 33 -0.01 4.76 14.17
N ARG A 34 -0.82 3.74 14.47
CA ARG A 34 -0.29 2.44 14.92
C ARG A 34 0.54 1.76 13.82
N ILE A 35 0.09 1.81 12.57
CA ILE A 35 0.83 1.26 11.42
C ILE A 35 2.18 1.96 11.27
N GLU A 36 2.24 3.28 11.45
CA GLU A 36 3.50 4.03 11.37
C GLU A 36 4.49 3.61 12.45
N LEU A 37 4.00 3.34 13.66
CA LEU A 37 4.85 2.82 14.75
C LEU A 37 5.40 1.43 14.42
N LEU A 38 4.54 0.53 13.92
CA LEU A 38 4.95 -0.83 13.53
C LEU A 38 5.92 -0.83 12.34
N HIS A 39 5.74 0.09 11.39
CA HIS A 39 6.61 0.25 10.24
C HIS A 39 8.06 0.62 10.63
N GLN A 40 8.23 1.41 11.70
CA GLN A 40 9.55 1.78 12.23
C GLN A 40 10.18 0.68 13.10
N GLY A 41 9.42 -0.39 13.37
CA GLY A 41 9.86 -1.52 14.18
C GLY A 41 10.70 -2.54 13.42
N THR A 42 10.83 -3.69 14.05
CA THR A 42 11.45 -4.92 13.56
C THR A 42 10.73 -5.50 12.35
N ASP A 43 11.41 -6.41 11.66
CA ASP A 43 10.88 -7.21 10.56
C ASP A 43 9.56 -7.93 10.89
N SER A 44 9.37 -8.33 12.14
CA SER A 44 8.12 -8.93 12.60
C SER A 44 7.00 -7.90 12.70
N GLU A 45 7.29 -6.71 13.21
CA GLU A 45 6.34 -5.60 13.34
C GLU A 45 5.92 -5.07 11.96
N LYS A 46 6.83 -5.06 10.98
CA LYS A 46 6.51 -4.75 9.57
C LYS A 46 5.55 -5.77 8.94
N ARG A 47 5.62 -7.05 9.33
CA ARG A 47 4.63 -8.06 8.89
C ARG A 47 3.29 -7.88 9.60
N GLU A 48 3.32 -7.54 10.89
CA GLU A 48 2.11 -7.22 11.66
C GLU A 48 1.38 -6.01 11.07
N SER A 49 2.11 -4.96 10.65
CA SER A 49 1.50 -3.78 10.04
C SER A 49 0.76 -4.13 8.74
N LEU A 50 1.34 -4.98 7.89
CA LEU A 50 0.67 -5.48 6.69
C LEU A 50 -0.57 -6.31 7.04
N GLN A 51 -0.48 -7.18 8.04
CA GLN A 51 -1.62 -7.99 8.47
C GLN A 51 -2.80 -7.12 8.93
N LEU A 52 -2.54 -6.12 9.78
CA LEU A 52 -3.56 -5.18 10.27
C LEU A 52 -4.23 -4.39 9.12
N LEU A 53 -3.43 -3.96 8.14
CA LEU A 53 -3.93 -3.32 6.94
C LEU A 53 -4.80 -4.25 6.08
N LEU A 54 -4.53 -5.55 6.06
CA LEU A 54 -5.38 -6.51 5.33
C LEU A 54 -6.68 -6.80 6.05
N GLU A 55 -6.66 -6.89 7.39
CA GLU A 55 -7.85 -7.11 8.22
C GLU A 55 -8.87 -5.96 8.10
N ASN A 56 -8.40 -4.73 7.90
CA ASN A 56 -9.24 -3.54 7.79
C ASN A 56 -9.51 -3.11 6.34
N ARG A 57 -9.13 -3.94 5.35
CA ARG A 57 -9.25 -3.62 3.93
C ARG A 57 -10.71 -3.45 3.49
N ASP A 58 -11.61 -4.26 4.02
CA ASP A 58 -13.02 -4.20 3.64
C ASP A 58 -13.69 -2.90 4.09
N GLU A 59 -13.19 -2.30 5.18
CA GLU A 59 -13.71 -1.05 5.74
C GLU A 59 -13.06 0.19 5.10
N PHE A 60 -11.73 0.23 4.97
CA PHE A 60 -11.01 1.44 4.51
C PHE A 60 -10.40 1.31 3.11
N GLY A 61 -10.66 0.23 2.38
CA GLY A 61 -10.01 -0.06 1.09
C GLY A 61 -10.31 0.93 -0.04
N GLN A 62 -11.25 1.85 0.13
CA GLN A 62 -11.51 2.96 -0.80
C GLN A 62 -10.80 4.26 -0.39
N ASN A 63 -10.23 4.34 0.82
CA ASN A 63 -9.53 5.52 1.31
C ASN A 63 -8.10 5.58 0.77
N SER A 64 -7.73 6.70 0.16
CA SER A 64 -6.41 6.87 -0.48
C SER A 64 -5.24 6.84 0.49
N LEU A 65 -5.41 7.38 1.71
CA LEU A 65 -4.38 7.35 2.74
C LEU A 65 -4.12 5.92 3.21
N PHE A 66 -5.20 5.15 3.40
CA PHE A 66 -5.11 3.73 3.74
C PHE A 66 -4.39 2.92 2.66
N LEU A 67 -4.78 3.10 1.39
CA LEU A 67 -4.16 2.39 0.27
C LEU A 67 -2.67 2.69 0.15
N TRP A 68 -2.24 3.92 0.39
CA TRP A 68 -0.81 4.26 0.35
C TRP A 68 -0.02 3.54 1.45
N ARG A 69 -0.59 3.40 2.65
CA ARG A 69 0.02 2.62 3.73
C ARG A 69 0.03 1.12 3.42
N LEU A 70 -1.02 0.59 2.78
CA LEU A 70 -1.07 -0.79 2.31
C LEU A 70 0.03 -1.09 1.31
N ILE A 71 0.21 -0.24 0.30
CA ILE A 71 1.28 -0.38 -0.71
C ILE A 71 2.66 -0.35 -0.02
N ARG A 72 2.88 0.60 0.90
CA ARG A 72 4.13 0.71 1.65
C ARG A 72 4.42 -0.56 2.45
N ALA A 73 3.45 -1.07 3.20
CA ALA A 73 3.60 -2.27 4.02
C ALA A 73 3.90 -3.52 3.18
N TYR A 74 3.34 -3.63 1.96
CA TYR A 74 3.72 -4.68 1.02
C TYR A 74 5.19 -4.58 0.60
N CYS A 75 5.68 -3.38 0.28
CA CYS A 75 7.09 -3.16 -0.04
C CYS A 75 7.99 -3.51 1.15
N ASP A 76 7.63 -3.09 2.37
CA ASP A 76 8.42 -3.36 3.56
C ASP A 76 8.57 -4.86 3.83
N VAL A 77 7.47 -5.62 3.73
CA VAL A 77 7.49 -7.06 3.93
C VAL A 77 8.27 -7.76 2.82
N HIS A 78 8.19 -7.27 1.58
CA HIS A 78 8.99 -7.80 0.47
C HIS A 78 10.50 -7.57 0.70
N ASP A 79 10.89 -6.37 1.13
CA ASP A 79 12.28 -6.01 1.42
C ASP A 79 12.84 -6.81 2.61
N VAL A 80 12.02 -7.01 3.65
CA VAL A 80 12.32 -7.86 4.81
C VAL A 80 12.42 -9.34 4.43
N SER A 81 11.58 -9.80 3.50
CA SER A 81 11.62 -11.19 3.03
C SER A 81 12.88 -11.47 2.20
N SER A 82 13.36 -10.46 1.47
CA SER A 82 14.62 -10.52 0.72
C SER A 82 15.84 -10.55 1.66
N THR A 83 15.79 -9.88 2.82
CA THR A 83 16.94 -9.78 3.73
C THR A 83 17.22 -11.04 4.57
N LEU A 84 16.26 -11.95 4.77
CA LEU A 84 16.51 -13.23 5.48
C LEU A 84 17.10 -14.31 4.55
N GLU A 85 16.71 -14.31 3.27
CA GLU A 85 17.18 -15.27 2.27
C GLU A 85 18.53 -14.86 1.66
N GLU A 86 18.81 -13.55 1.55
CA GLU A 86 20.04 -12.99 0.97
C GLU A 86 21.30 -13.21 1.82
N LYS A 87 21.17 -13.30 3.15
CA LYS A 87 22.32 -13.48 4.05
C LYS A 87 23.06 -14.81 3.83
N LYS A 88 22.40 -15.83 3.27
CA LYS A 88 23.01 -17.12 2.92
C LYS A 88 23.52 -17.12 1.47
N THR A 89 22.77 -16.51 0.55
CA THR A 89 23.13 -16.48 -0.87
C THR A 89 24.28 -15.52 -1.17
N HIS A 90 24.49 -14.45 -0.41
CA HIS A 90 25.67 -13.58 -0.58
C HIS A 90 27.02 -14.28 -0.27
N ALA A 91 27.03 -15.31 0.57
CA ALA A 91 28.23 -16.13 0.79
C ALA A 91 28.58 -16.99 -0.45
N GLU A 92 27.57 -17.38 -1.24
CA GLU A 92 27.73 -18.26 -2.41
C GLU A 92 27.81 -17.47 -3.74
N ALA A 93 27.10 -16.34 -3.84
CA ALA A 93 27.03 -15.48 -5.03
C ALA A 93 28.28 -14.63 -5.29
N GLY A 94 29.13 -14.42 -4.27
CA GLY A 94 30.42 -13.72 -4.43
C GLY A 94 31.36 -14.40 -5.43
N ASN A 95 31.18 -15.70 -5.69
CA ASN A 95 31.99 -16.46 -6.65
C ASN A 95 31.51 -16.28 -8.10
N LEU A 96 30.20 -16.15 -8.30
CA LEU A 96 29.61 -15.96 -9.63
C LEU A 96 29.92 -14.57 -10.19
N LEU A 97 29.86 -13.54 -9.34
CA LEU A 97 30.21 -12.16 -9.69
C LEU A 97 31.67 -12.02 -10.13
N ASN A 98 32.61 -12.70 -9.46
CA ASN A 98 34.01 -12.76 -9.89
C ASN A 98 34.17 -13.40 -11.27
N HIS A 99 33.43 -14.49 -11.54
CA HIS A 99 33.50 -15.16 -12.83
C HIS A 99 32.95 -14.30 -13.98
N VAL A 100 31.83 -13.62 -13.77
CA VAL A 100 31.24 -12.72 -14.77
C VAL A 100 32.12 -11.51 -15.03
N MET A 101 32.72 -10.92 -13.98
CA MET A 101 33.72 -9.84 -14.12
C MET A 101 34.94 -10.29 -14.93
N HIS A 102 35.44 -11.51 -14.69
CA HIS A 102 36.56 -12.07 -15.44
C HIS A 102 36.21 -12.26 -16.93
N LEU A 103 35.02 -12.77 -17.25
CA LEU A 103 34.56 -12.95 -18.62
C LEU A 103 34.40 -11.61 -19.37
N ILE A 104 33.87 -10.59 -18.71
CA ILE A 104 33.72 -9.26 -19.30
C ILE A 104 35.09 -8.64 -19.58
N HIS A 105 36.05 -8.77 -18.65
CA HIS A 105 37.40 -8.26 -18.84
C HIS A 105 38.12 -8.97 -20.00
N GLN A 106 37.97 -10.29 -20.12
CA GLN A 106 38.54 -11.08 -21.22
C GLN A 106 37.91 -10.71 -22.58
N ALA A 107 36.59 -10.47 -22.61
CA ALA A 107 35.87 -10.05 -23.81
C ALA A 107 36.28 -8.63 -24.27
N TYR A 108 36.58 -7.73 -23.34
CA TYR A 108 37.01 -6.37 -23.68
C TYR A 108 38.44 -6.35 -24.24
N HIS A 109 39.34 -7.18 -23.70
CA HIS A 109 40.72 -7.21 -24.15
C HIS A 109 40.91 -7.91 -25.50
N SER A 110 39.97 -8.78 -25.90
CA SER A 110 39.97 -9.49 -27.19
C SER A 110 39.41 -8.66 -28.36
N ARG A 111 38.99 -7.42 -28.08
CA ARG A 111 38.32 -6.51 -29.05
C ARG A 111 39.11 -5.24 -29.36
N LEU A 112 40.31 -5.10 -28.81
CA LEU A 112 41.38 -4.21 -29.30
C LEU A 112 42.42 -5.04 -30.05
#